data_AF-A0A833QXX2-F1
#
_entry.id   AF-A0A833QXX2-F1
#
_cell.length_a   1.000
_cell.length_b   1.000
_cell.length_c   1.000
_cell.angle_alpha   90.00
_cell.angle_beta   90.00
_cell.angle_gamma   90.00
#
_symmetry.space_group_name_H-M   'P 1'
#
loop_
_entity.id
_entity.type
_entity.pdbx_description
1 polymer ?
#
loop_
_entity_poly.entity_id
_entity_poly.type
_entity_poly.pdbx_seq_one_letter_code
_entity_poly.pdbx_strand_id
1 'polypeptide(L)'
;MSFDGSFSPPASLRRLLNRCPALLSDPTLSSLHQNCNSCSELVLDDLVEALADPFLHPEYTIPIVGCFRPVCERIASRATDKLRAAESLNSDNDTSIEDEIGEDTRVLDFYLRRGRGLSGSVPST
;
A
#
# COMPACT_ATOMS: atom_id res chain seq x y z
N MET A 1 14.16 -11.88 5.36
CA MET A 1 14.05 -13.21 5.97
C MET A 1 15.10 -13.29 7.04
N SER A 2 14.68 -13.67 8.25
CA SER A 2 15.58 -13.96 9.36
C SER A 2 16.35 -15.26 9.11
N PHE A 3 17.37 -15.50 9.93
CA PHE A 3 18.28 -16.65 9.80
C PHE A 3 17.56 -18.02 9.89
N ASP A 4 16.41 -18.06 10.55
CA ASP A 4 15.52 -19.22 10.69
C ASP A 4 14.48 -19.35 9.56
N GLY A 5 14.50 -18.47 8.57
CA GLY A 5 13.50 -18.43 7.50
C GLY A 5 12.13 -17.88 7.92
N SER A 6 11.96 -17.45 9.17
CA SER A 6 10.71 -16.86 9.63
C SER A 6 10.47 -15.47 9.00
N PHE A 7 9.20 -15.08 8.99
CA PHE A 7 8.82 -13.75 8.55
C PHE A 7 9.14 -12.74 9.65
N SER A 8 9.93 -11.72 9.31
CA SER A 8 10.28 -10.63 10.21
C SER A 8 9.77 -9.32 9.63
N PRO A 9 8.72 -8.71 10.22
CA PRO A 9 8.21 -7.41 9.80
C PRO A 9 9.30 -6.31 9.82
N PRO A 10 10.14 -6.17 10.87
CA PRO A 10 11.22 -5.17 10.88
C PRO A 10 12.22 -5.33 9.73
N ALA A 11 12.68 -6.56 9.48
CA ALA A 11 13.63 -6.83 8.40
C ALA A 11 13.01 -6.58 7.01
N SER A 12 11.72 -6.86 6.86
CA SER A 12 10.97 -6.67 5.62
C SER A 12 10.73 -5.19 5.34
N LEU A 13 10.39 -4.40 6.36
CA LEU A 13 10.27 -2.95 6.28
C LEU A 13 11.60 -2.30 5.90
N ARG A 14 12.69 -2.66 6.57
CA ARG A 14 14.04 -2.16 6.22
C ARG A 14 14.39 -2.48 4.75
N ARG A 15 14.10 -3.70 4.29
CA ARG A 15 14.34 -4.08 2.89
C ARG A 15 13.49 -3.29 1.91
N LEU A 16 12.23 -3.00 2.24
CA LEU A 16 11.35 -2.18 1.42
C LEU A 16 11.89 -0.76 1.30
N LEU A 17 12.22 -0.11 2.42
CA LEU A 17 12.69 1.27 2.43
C LEU A 17 14.07 1.44 1.76
N ASN A 18 14.93 0.42 1.83
CA ASN A 18 16.17 0.41 1.05
C ASN A 18 15.94 0.35 -0.47
N ARG A 19 14.83 -0.26 -0.92
CA ARG A 19 14.46 -0.33 -2.35
C ARG A 19 13.68 0.90 -2.80
N CYS A 20 12.83 1.42 -1.93
CA CYS A 20 11.90 2.50 -2.19
C CYS A 20 12.11 3.62 -1.14
N PRO A 21 13.22 4.38 -1.21
CA PRO A 21 13.55 5.38 -0.20
C PRO A 21 12.53 6.53 -0.14
N ALA A 22 11.81 6.80 -1.23
CA ALA A 22 10.73 7.80 -1.28
C ALA A 22 9.62 7.54 -0.24
N LEU A 23 9.41 6.28 0.16
CA LEU A 23 8.44 5.92 1.20
C LEU A 23 8.80 6.47 2.59
N LEU A 24 10.05 6.89 2.82
CA LEU A 24 10.45 7.56 4.07
C LEU A 24 9.87 8.97 4.20
N SER A 25 9.37 9.56 3.12
CA SER A 25 8.63 10.83 3.18
C SER A 25 7.29 10.69 3.93
N ASP A 26 6.75 9.46 4.01
CA ASP A 26 5.57 9.19 4.80
C ASP A 26 5.93 9.16 6.31
N PRO A 27 5.33 10.04 7.13
CA PRO A 27 5.67 10.15 8.54
C PRO A 27 5.31 8.89 9.34
N THR A 28 4.29 8.13 8.91
CA THR A 28 3.89 6.88 9.57
C THR A 28 4.92 5.79 9.32
N LEU A 29 5.37 5.63 8.07
CA LEU A 29 6.40 4.66 7.71
C LEU A 29 7.77 5.02 8.30
N SER A 30 8.11 6.31 8.35
CA SER A 30 9.32 6.80 9.01
C SER A 30 9.30 6.51 10.51
N SER A 31 8.18 6.77 11.18
CA SER A 31 8.01 6.48 12.62
C SER A 31 8.07 4.99 12.90
N LEU A 32 7.42 4.16 12.07
CA LEU A 32 7.50 2.71 12.17
C LEU A 32 8.95 2.26 11.97
N HIS A 33 9.66 2.75 10.96
CA HIS A 33 11.05 2.36 10.71
C HIS A 33 11.97 2.63 11.91
N GLN A 34 11.82 3.77 12.57
CA GLN A 34 12.62 4.15 13.73
C GLN A 34 12.30 3.30 14.97
N ASN A 35 11.03 2.92 15.14
CA ASN A 35 10.54 2.22 16.33
C ASN A 35 10.45 0.69 16.17
N CYS A 36 10.61 0.17 14.95
CA CYS A 36 10.47 -1.26 14.63
C CYS A 36 11.71 -2.04 15.07
N ASN A 37 11.82 -2.24 16.38
CA ASN A 37 12.85 -3.07 17.02
C ASN A 37 12.26 -4.36 17.64
N SER A 38 10.94 -4.53 17.68
CA SER A 38 10.28 -5.73 18.21
C SER A 38 9.30 -6.36 17.22
N CYS A 39 9.25 -7.69 17.20
CA CYS A 39 8.22 -8.47 16.52
C CYS A 39 7.01 -8.63 17.46
N SER A 40 6.12 -7.65 17.50
CA SER A 40 4.79 -7.82 18.08
C SER A 40 3.76 -7.88 16.97
N GLU A 41 2.66 -8.61 17.19
CA GLU A 41 1.51 -8.66 16.28
C GLU A 41 0.93 -7.27 16.02
N LEU A 42 0.96 -6.38 17.04
CA LEU A 42 0.56 -4.98 16.93
C LEU A 42 1.36 -4.21 15.87
N VAL A 43 2.68 -4.47 15.78
CA VAL A 43 3.56 -3.83 14.79
C VAL A 43 3.23 -4.30 13.37
N LEU A 44 2.76 -5.53 13.22
CA LEU A 44 2.34 -6.04 11.92
C LEU A 44 1.05 -5.37 11.45
N ASP A 45 0.08 -5.16 12.35
CA ASP A 45 -1.18 -4.50 12.01
C ASP A 45 -0.95 -3.04 11.61
N ASP A 46 -0.09 -2.32 12.35
CA ASP A 46 0.30 -0.95 12.00
C ASP A 46 1.01 -0.88 10.62
N LEU A 47 1.82 -1.90 10.30
CA LEU A 47 2.47 -1.99 8.99
C LEU A 47 1.47 -2.28 7.87
N VAL A 48 0.48 -3.14 8.11
CA VAL A 48 -0.58 -3.42 7.13
C VAL A 48 -1.38 -2.14 6.86
N GLU A 49 -1.69 -1.37 7.90
CA GLU A 49 -2.40 -0.08 7.76
C GLU A 49 -1.60 0.94 6.95
N ALA A 50 -0.31 1.12 7.29
CA ALA A 50 0.56 2.11 6.67
C ALA A 50 0.94 1.74 5.22
N LEU A 51 1.02 0.45 4.89
CA LEU A 51 1.36 -0.01 3.54
C LEU A 51 0.17 -0.10 2.59
N ALA A 52 -1.07 -0.02 3.09
CA ALA A 52 -2.27 -0.14 2.26
C ALA A 52 -2.35 0.93 1.16
N ASP A 53 -2.01 2.19 1.47
CA ASP A 53 -2.05 3.27 0.47
C ASP A 53 -0.87 3.20 -0.52
N PRO A 54 0.40 3.04 -0.08
CA PRO A 54 1.51 2.81 -0.99
C PRO A 54 1.33 1.60 -1.90
N PHE A 55 0.63 0.56 -1.44
CA PHE A 55 0.39 -0.65 -2.23
C PHE A 55 -0.39 -0.39 -3.52
N LEU A 56 -1.21 0.67 -3.55
CA LEU A 56 -1.96 1.11 -4.72
C LEU A 56 -1.09 1.84 -5.75
N HIS A 57 0.15 2.21 -5.40
CA HIS A 57 1.09 2.85 -6.32
C HIS A 57 1.84 1.78 -7.14
N PRO A 58 1.83 1.84 -8.48
CA PRO A 58 2.46 0.83 -9.32
C PRO A 58 3.96 0.69 -9.06
N GLU A 59 4.65 1.78 -8.73
CA GLU A 59 6.08 1.73 -8.37
C GLU A 59 6.37 0.96 -7.08
N TYR A 60 5.39 0.86 -6.16
CA TYR A 60 5.59 0.26 -4.84
C TYR A 60 4.94 -1.11 -4.71
N THR A 61 3.94 -1.46 -5.53
CA THR A 61 3.25 -2.75 -5.46
C THR A 61 4.23 -3.93 -5.52
N ILE A 62 5.08 -4.02 -6.54
CA ILE A 62 6.05 -5.13 -6.70
C ILE A 62 7.04 -5.19 -5.51
N PRO A 63 7.69 -4.08 -5.11
CA PRO A 63 8.52 -4.06 -3.91
C PRO A 63 7.81 -4.52 -2.64
N ILE A 64 6.56 -4.08 -2.41
CA ILE A 64 5.77 -4.47 -1.23
C ILE A 64 5.46 -5.96 -1.26
N VAL A 65 4.94 -6.50 -2.37
CA VAL A 65 4.67 -7.94 -2.54
C VAL A 65 5.95 -8.76 -2.27
N GLY A 66 7.09 -8.30 -2.79
CA GLY A 66 8.37 -8.97 -2.63
C GLY A 66 8.92 -8.97 -1.20
N CYS A 67 8.69 -7.90 -0.44
CA CYS A 67 9.14 -7.78 0.95
C CYS A 67 8.17 -8.42 1.95
N PHE A 68 6.87 -8.37 1.67
CA PHE A 68 5.80 -8.74 2.60
C PHE A 68 4.97 -9.94 2.13
N ARG A 69 5.54 -10.81 1.27
CA ARG A 69 4.85 -11.98 0.69
C ARG A 69 3.97 -12.76 1.70
N PRO A 70 4.44 -13.11 2.92
CA PRO A 70 3.63 -13.89 3.87
C PRO A 70 2.37 -13.18 4.39
N VAL A 71 2.30 -11.85 4.27
CA VAL A 71 1.19 -11.02 4.79
C VAL A 71 0.57 -10.15 3.69
N CYS A 72 0.94 -10.38 2.43
CA CYS A 72 0.54 -9.55 1.30
C CYS A 72 -0.97 -9.53 1.09
N GLU A 73 -1.65 -10.66 1.36
CA GLU A 73 -3.11 -10.73 1.30
C GLU A 73 -3.78 -9.76 2.27
N ARG A 74 -3.22 -9.60 3.49
CA ARG A 74 -3.74 -8.65 4.48
C ARG A 74 -3.58 -7.19 4.00
N ILE A 75 -2.43 -6.87 3.40
CA ILE A 75 -2.16 -5.55 2.83
C ILE A 75 -3.13 -5.25 1.68
N ALA A 76 -3.28 -6.19 0.75
CA ALA A 76 -4.18 -6.05 -0.39
C ALA A 76 -5.64 -5.90 0.06
N SER A 77 -6.09 -6.73 0.99
CA SER A 77 -7.44 -6.64 1.57
C SER A 77 -7.67 -5.26 2.18
N ARG A 78 -6.72 -4.78 2.99
CA ARG A 78 -6.83 -3.46 3.62
C ARG A 78 -6.86 -2.32 2.58
N ALA A 79 -6.05 -2.40 1.53
CA ALA A 79 -6.08 -1.45 0.43
C ALA A 79 -7.45 -1.45 -0.29
N THR A 80 -8.04 -2.63 -0.51
CA THR A 80 -9.39 -2.73 -1.10
C THR A 80 -10.48 -2.16 -0.21
N ASP A 81 -10.38 -2.31 1.12
CA ASP A 81 -11.32 -1.70 2.05
C ASP A 81 -11.25 -0.17 2.00
N LYS A 82 -10.04 0.39 1.90
CA LYS A 82 -9.84 1.85 1.71
C LYS A 82 -10.45 2.34 0.40
N LEU A 83 -10.28 1.59 -0.69
CA LEU A 83 -10.91 1.89 -1.96
C LEU A 83 -12.45 1.81 -1.89
N ARG A 84 -13.01 0.82 -1.19
CA ARG A 84 -14.47 0.69 -1.05
C ARG A 84 -15.06 1.82 -0.20
N ALA A 85 -14.34 2.26 0.82
CA ALA A 85 -14.75 3.37 1.69
C ALA A 85 -14.66 4.74 1.00
N ALA A 86 -13.91 4.84 -0.10
CA ALA A 86 -13.81 6.05 -0.89
C ALA A 86 -15.10 6.26 -1.71
N GLU A 87 -16.09 6.92 -1.11
CA GLU A 87 -17.42 7.17 -1.69
C GLU A 87 -17.38 7.87 -3.06
N SER A 88 -16.34 8.68 -3.34
CA SER A 88 -16.16 9.38 -4.61
C SER A 88 -15.63 8.52 -5.76
N LEU A 89 -15.29 7.25 -5.51
CA LEU A 89 -14.96 6.27 -6.55
C LEU A 89 -16.21 5.51 -7.06
N ASN A 90 -17.40 5.81 -6.54
CA ASN A 90 -18.65 5.18 -6.97
C ASN A 90 -19.37 5.96 -8.10
N SER A 91 -18.83 7.09 -8.55
CA SER A 91 -19.40 7.86 -9.66
C SER A 91 -18.69 7.54 -10.98
N ASP A 92 -19.44 7.01 -11.95
CA ASP A 92 -19.01 6.81 -13.34
C ASP A 92 -18.66 8.17 -13.97
N ASN A 93 -17.38 8.52 -13.96
CA ASN A 93 -16.88 9.60 -14.82
C ASN A 93 -15.94 9.00 -15.86
N ASP A 94 -16.51 8.78 -17.04
CA ASP A 94 -15.97 8.06 -18.19
C ASP A 94 -14.92 8.90 -18.95
N THR A 95 -13.87 9.33 -18.26
CA THR A 95 -12.77 10.11 -18.85
C THR A 95 -11.45 9.37 -18.73
N SER A 96 -11.20 8.55 -19.76
CA SER A 96 -9.90 7.94 -20.05
C SER A 96 -8.88 9.04 -20.36
N ILE A 97 -8.06 9.39 -19.37
CA ILE A 97 -6.83 10.15 -19.55
C ILE A 97 -5.76 9.41 -18.74
N GLU A 98 -4.81 8.79 -19.42
CA GLU A 98 -3.59 8.24 -18.82
C GLU A 98 -2.78 9.40 -18.24
N ASP A 99 -3.02 9.70 -16.96
CA ASP A 99 -2.22 10.66 -16.23
C ASP A 99 -1.23 9.89 -15.35
N GLU A 100 0.06 10.20 -15.50
CA GLU A 100 1.12 9.67 -14.64
C GLU A 100 0.79 9.97 -13.17
N ILE A 101 0.71 8.91 -12.37
CA ILE A 101 0.74 9.03 -10.91
C ILE A 101 2.16 9.53 -10.61
N GLY A 102 2.29 10.81 -10.23
CA GLY A 102 3.57 11.37 -9.83
C GLY A 102 4.13 10.67 -8.60
N GLU A 103 5.34 11.03 -8.17
CA GLU A 103 6.10 10.42 -7.05
C GLU A 103 5.39 10.42 -5.66
N ASP A 104 4.14 10.86 -5.58
CA ASP A 104 3.37 11.01 -4.35
C ASP A 104 2.85 9.66 -3.84
N THR A 105 3.24 9.32 -2.61
CA THR A 105 2.91 8.04 -1.97
C THR A 105 1.45 7.93 -1.58
N ARG A 106 0.70 9.04 -1.57
CA ARG A 106 -0.73 9.13 -1.23
C ARG A 106 -1.62 8.95 -2.46
N VAL A 107 -1.57 7.75 -3.02
CA VAL A 107 -2.32 7.39 -4.24
C VAL A 107 -3.83 7.57 -4.06
N LEU A 108 -4.37 7.24 -2.90
CA LEU A 108 -5.81 7.39 -2.65
C LEU A 108 -6.23 8.86 -2.71
N ASP A 109 -5.47 9.78 -2.09
CA ASP A 109 -5.73 11.22 -2.17
C ASP A 109 -5.62 11.75 -3.61
N PHE A 110 -4.67 11.22 -4.40
CA PHE A 110 -4.53 11.54 -5.82
C PHE A 110 -5.79 11.15 -6.62
N TYR A 111 -6.32 9.94 -6.44
CA TYR A 111 -7.53 9.50 -7.12
C TYR A 111 -8.80 10.18 -6.58
N LEU A 112 -8.92 10.36 -5.26
CA LEU A 112 -10.04 11.05 -4.61
C LEU A 112 -10.17 12.50 -5.08
N ARG A 113 -9.04 13.23 -5.19
CA ARG A 113 -9.02 14.60 -5.74
C ARG A 113 -9.47 14.67 -7.19
N ARG A 114 -9.41 13.56 -7.93
CA ARG A 114 -9.75 13.49 -9.36
C ARG A 114 -11.12 12.88 -9.65
N GLY A 115 -11.82 12.31 -8.66
CA GLY A 115 -13.19 11.82 -8.80
C GLY A 115 -13.38 10.71 -9.84
N ARG A 116 -12.44 9.75 -9.95
CA ARG A 116 -12.49 8.65 -10.92
C ARG A 116 -12.75 7.32 -10.24
N GLY A 117 -13.83 6.63 -10.60
CA GLY A 117 -14.24 5.38 -9.98
C GLY A 117 -13.52 4.11 -10.44
N LEU A 118 -13.53 3.07 -9.60
CA LEU A 118 -13.01 1.73 -9.90
C LEU A 118 -14.18 0.74 -10.05
N SER A 119 -14.88 0.78 -11.18
CA SER A 119 -15.93 -0.20 -11.49
C SER A 119 -15.32 -1.47 -12.08
N GLY A 120 -15.38 -2.56 -11.34
CA GLY A 120 -15.17 -3.91 -11.88
C GLY A 120 -16.47 -4.41 -12.53
N SER A 121 -16.66 -4.16 -13.82
CA SER A 121 -17.79 -4.76 -14.53
C SER A 121 -17.53 -6.25 -14.72
N VAL A 122 -18.29 -7.09 -14.01
CA VAL A 122 -18.43 -8.50 -14.36
C VAL A 122 -19.27 -8.58 -15.64
N PRO A 123 -18.80 -9.20 -16.73
CA PRO A 123 -19.59 -9.32 -17.94
C PRO A 123 -20.77 -10.27 -17.68
N SER A 124 -21.98 -9.72 -17.69
CA SER A 124 -23.22 -10.49 -17.73
C SER A 124 -23.28 -11.23 -19.08
N THR A 125 -23.25 -12.57 -19.02
CA THR A 125 -23.56 -13.45 -20.16
C THR A 125 -25.01 -13.89 -20.07
#